data_AF-A0AAD9WTI1-F1
#
_entry.id   AF-A0AAD9WTI1-F1
#
_cell.length_a   1.000
_cell.length_b   1.000
_cell.length_c   1.000
_cell.angle_alpha   90.00
_cell.angle_beta   90.00
_cell.angle_gamma   90.00
#
_symmetry.space_group_name_H-M   'P 1'
#
loop_
_entity.id
_entity.type
_entity.pdbx_description
1 polymer ?
#
loop_
_entity_poly.entity_id
_entity_poly.type
_entity_poly.pdbx_seq_one_letter_code
_entity_poly.pdbx_strand_id
1 'polypeptide(L)'
;MYRSFSWEHNMSGLLPCPSGSSCQKNYTSFHINCGGPNVTIDQKTMYEGDGAGNGAVLQYDSGTNWGFISAGDFMDDHNNNDDGYIVSGSADTQSELYSKARVSPLFLTYYGYCLENGNYTVNLHFAEIKFKDEEPYERVGRCIFDIYIQGVLKWKDFNIKEQANGTGKAIIKLLTPR
;
A
#
# COMPACT_ATOMS: atom_id res chain seq x y z
N MET A 1 -19.21 1.88 -2.49
CA MET A 1 -18.82 2.35 -3.83
C MET A 1 -19.91 3.28 -4.35
N TYR A 2 -19.64 4.59 -4.41
CA TYR A 2 -20.40 5.55 -5.21
C TYR A 2 -19.36 6.33 -6.01
N ARG A 3 -19.31 6.10 -7.32
CA ARG A 3 -18.48 6.84 -8.27
C ARG A 3 -19.44 7.49 -9.25
N SER A 4 -19.78 8.76 -9.02
CA SER A 4 -20.37 9.59 -10.07
C SER A 4 -19.22 10.30 -10.80
N PHE A 5 -18.86 9.81 -11.98
CA PHE A 5 -18.13 10.62 -12.96
C PHE A 5 -19.12 10.94 -14.08
N SER A 6 -19.69 12.14 -14.04
CA SER A 6 -20.24 12.74 -15.26
C SER A 6 -19.11 13.55 -15.87
N TRP A 7 -18.49 13.00 -16.91
CA TRP A 7 -18.29 13.71 -18.17
C TRP A 7 -17.81 12.70 -19.20
N GLU A 8 -18.53 12.67 -20.31
CA GLU A 8 -18.25 11.88 -21.49
C GLU A 8 -16.88 12.30 -22.04
N HIS A 9 -15.97 11.32 -22.14
CA HIS A 9 -15.01 11.09 -23.22
C HIS A 9 -13.78 10.34 -22.68
N ASN A 10 -13.65 9.08 -23.11
CA ASN A 10 -12.47 8.22 -23.09
C ASN A 10 -11.78 7.94 -21.73
N MET A 11 -11.49 6.65 -21.49
CA MET A 11 -10.83 6.12 -20.29
C MET A 11 -9.33 6.50 -20.18
N SER A 12 -9.03 7.79 -20.14
CA SER A 12 -7.68 8.33 -19.96
C SER A 12 -7.45 8.80 -18.52
N GLY A 13 -7.91 8.00 -17.54
CA GLY A 13 -7.77 8.29 -16.10
C GLY A 13 -6.44 7.83 -15.52
N LEU A 14 -5.33 7.99 -16.24
CA LEU A 14 -4.00 7.80 -15.67
C LEU A 14 -3.66 9.04 -14.83
N LEU A 15 -3.23 8.78 -13.61
CA LEU A 15 -2.70 9.78 -12.68
C LEU A 15 -1.73 10.70 -13.43
N PRO A 16 -1.83 12.03 -13.29
CA PRO A 16 -0.96 12.93 -14.03
C PRO A 16 0.48 12.65 -13.63
N CYS A 17 1.25 12.03 -14.54
CA CYS A 17 2.70 12.03 -14.43
C CYS A 17 3.14 13.50 -14.39
N PRO A 18 3.97 13.92 -13.43
CA PRO A 18 4.37 15.32 -13.35
C PRO A 18 5.00 15.76 -14.68
N SER A 19 4.42 16.80 -15.26
CA SER A 19 4.81 17.34 -16.55
C SER A 19 6.31 17.65 -16.56
N GLY A 20 7.08 16.91 -17.35
CA GLY A 20 8.53 17.14 -17.52
C GLY A 20 9.46 16.13 -16.87
N SER A 21 8.96 15.07 -16.22
CA SER A 21 9.80 13.95 -15.77
C SER A 21 10.23 13.08 -16.96
N SER A 22 11.26 13.50 -17.71
CA SER A 22 11.95 12.56 -18.60
C SER A 22 12.56 11.47 -17.73
N CYS A 23 12.19 10.21 -17.96
CA CYS A 23 12.80 9.07 -17.29
C CYS A 23 14.31 9.08 -17.57
N GLN A 24 15.11 9.52 -16.60
CA GLN A 24 16.56 9.57 -16.76
C GLN A 24 17.18 8.18 -16.74
N LYS A 25 16.50 7.24 -16.09
CA LYS A 25 16.89 5.84 -15.98
C LYS A 25 15.62 5.00 -15.95
N ASN A 26 15.62 3.88 -16.67
CA ASN A 26 14.55 2.91 -16.57
C ASN A 26 14.89 1.87 -15.49
N TYR A 27 13.86 1.37 -14.83
CA TYR A 27 13.99 0.46 -13.69
C TYR A 27 13.33 -0.88 -13.98
N THR A 28 13.97 -1.95 -13.51
CA THR A 28 13.50 -3.33 -13.65
C THR A 28 12.80 -3.87 -12.40
N SER A 29 12.90 -3.15 -11.28
CA SER A 29 12.24 -3.49 -10.01
C SER A 29 12.22 -2.31 -9.05
N PHE A 30 11.25 -2.27 -8.14
CA PHE A 30 11.23 -1.41 -6.97
C PHE A 30 10.57 -2.18 -5.80
N HIS A 31 10.89 -1.79 -4.58
CA HIS A 31 10.40 -2.44 -3.35
C HIS A 31 10.01 -1.34 -2.37
N ILE A 32 8.80 -1.41 -1.83
CA ILE A 32 8.21 -0.33 -1.02
C ILE A 32 7.91 -0.87 0.38
N ASN A 33 8.37 -0.16 1.40
CA ASN A 33 7.98 -0.38 2.78
C ASN A 33 6.82 0.58 3.13
N CYS A 34 5.60 0.07 2.99
CA CYS A 34 4.37 0.86 3.14
C CYS A 34 4.20 1.34 4.60
N GLY A 35 4.32 2.65 4.83
CA GLY A 35 4.21 3.28 6.15
C GLY A 35 5.42 3.11 7.07
N GLY A 36 6.49 2.49 6.60
CA GLY A 36 7.73 2.30 7.35
C GLY A 36 8.88 3.15 6.81
N PRO A 37 10.02 3.20 7.52
CA PRO A 37 11.27 3.76 7.01
C PRO A 37 11.94 2.83 5.99
N ASN A 38 13.04 3.27 5.37
CA ASN A 38 13.87 2.39 4.55
C ASN A 38 14.35 1.19 5.38
N VAL A 39 14.20 -0.02 4.86
CA VAL A 39 14.64 -1.26 5.50
C VAL A 39 15.35 -2.16 4.50
N THR A 40 16.43 -2.83 4.92
CA THR A 40 17.12 -3.83 4.10
C THR A 40 16.86 -5.23 4.64
N ILE A 41 16.15 -6.04 3.86
CA ILE A 41 15.81 -7.43 4.21
C ILE A 41 16.89 -8.38 3.66
N ASP A 42 17.30 -9.32 4.50
CA ASP A 42 18.32 -10.35 4.22
C ASP A 42 19.64 -9.79 3.67
N GLN A 43 19.98 -8.55 4.03
CA GLN A 43 21.16 -7.82 3.53
C GLN A 43 21.22 -7.71 1.99
N LYS A 44 20.08 -7.93 1.31
CA LYS A 44 20.03 -8.08 -0.15
C LYS A 44 19.08 -7.10 -0.81
N THR A 45 17.87 -6.95 -0.25
CA THR A 45 16.81 -6.17 -0.87
C THR A 45 16.45 -5.00 0.02
N MET A 46 16.70 -3.79 -0.48
CA MET A 46 16.26 -2.55 0.16
C MET A 46 14.80 -2.27 -0.24
N TYR A 47 13.95 -2.11 0.76
CA TYR A 47 12.60 -1.58 0.63
C TYR A 47 12.62 -0.11 1.02
N GLU A 48 12.18 0.74 0.09
CA GLU A 48 12.11 2.18 0.27
C GLU A 48 10.86 2.54 1.08
N GLY A 49 11.07 3.23 2.21
CA GLY A 49 10.01 3.72 3.07
C GLY A 49 9.19 4.80 2.37
N ASP A 50 7.88 4.76 2.55
CA ASP A 50 7.03 5.68 1.79
C ASP A 50 7.03 7.13 2.26
N GLY A 51 7.60 7.39 3.45
CA GLY A 51 8.07 8.70 3.93
C GLY A 51 7.05 9.83 3.99
N ALA A 52 5.80 9.57 3.63
CA ALA A 52 4.76 10.57 3.45
C ALA A 52 4.04 10.87 4.76
N GLY A 53 3.61 12.13 4.88
CA GLY A 53 2.82 12.63 6.00
C GLY A 53 1.49 11.91 6.20
N ASN A 54 0.82 12.28 7.28
CA ASN A 54 -0.49 11.74 7.66
C ASN A 54 -1.59 12.29 6.74
N GLY A 55 -2.63 11.50 6.47
CA GLY A 55 -3.79 11.95 5.70
C GLY A 55 -3.98 11.34 4.31
N ALA A 56 -4.97 11.90 3.62
CA ALA A 56 -5.09 11.80 2.17
C ALA A 56 -3.91 12.54 1.52
N VAL A 57 -3.13 11.82 0.73
CA VAL A 57 -1.87 12.34 0.18
C VAL A 57 -1.66 11.80 -1.23
N LEU A 58 -1.18 12.67 -2.12
CA LEU A 58 -0.53 12.31 -3.38
C LEU A 58 0.97 12.52 -3.17
N GLN A 59 1.70 11.43 -2.98
CA GLN A 59 3.15 11.48 -2.81
C GLN A 59 3.83 11.10 -4.11
N TYR A 60 4.67 12.00 -4.60
CA TYR A 60 5.59 11.79 -5.70
C TYR A 60 6.95 12.36 -5.28
N ASP A 61 7.99 11.54 -5.27
CA ASP A 61 9.36 11.99 -5.01
C ASP A 61 10.15 11.94 -6.33
N SER A 62 10.81 13.05 -6.67
CA SER A 62 11.67 13.11 -7.86
C SER A 62 12.90 12.20 -7.73
N GLY A 63 13.24 11.74 -6.52
CA GLY A 63 14.31 10.78 -6.26
C GLY A 63 13.92 9.30 -6.40
N THR A 64 12.63 8.98 -6.43
CA THR A 64 12.13 7.60 -6.56
C THR A 64 11.48 7.37 -7.93
N ASN A 65 11.13 6.12 -8.21
CA ASN A 65 10.45 5.71 -9.45
C ASN A 65 9.07 5.13 -9.19
N TRP A 66 8.54 5.49 -8.03
CA TRP A 66 7.26 5.03 -7.56
C TRP A 66 6.66 6.12 -6.66
N GLY A 67 5.34 6.16 -6.61
CA GLY A 67 4.60 7.06 -5.75
C GLY A 67 3.35 6.37 -5.25
N PHE A 68 2.55 7.09 -4.47
CA PHE A 68 1.27 6.55 -4.03
C PHE A 68 0.22 7.62 -3.80
N ILE A 69 -1.03 7.17 -3.79
CA ILE A 69 -2.20 7.97 -3.46
C ILE A 69 -2.95 7.27 -2.34
N SER A 70 -3.19 8.00 -1.26
CA SER A 70 -4.12 7.65 -0.20
C SER A 70 -5.28 8.64 -0.19
N ALA A 71 -6.49 8.16 0.01
CA ALA A 71 -7.67 9.04 0.08
C ALA A 71 -8.62 8.64 1.21
N GLY A 72 -9.32 9.65 1.71
CA GLY A 72 -10.25 9.54 2.82
C GLY A 72 -9.66 10.06 4.12
N ASP A 73 -10.54 10.20 5.11
CA ASP A 73 -10.20 10.66 6.45
C ASP A 73 -10.91 9.80 7.50
N PHE A 74 -10.27 9.54 8.65
CA PHE A 74 -10.85 8.77 9.74
C PHE A 74 -11.59 9.72 10.69
N MET A 75 -12.92 9.57 10.82
CA MET A 75 -13.80 10.54 11.50
C MET A 75 -13.56 10.75 13.01
N ASP A 76 -12.79 9.88 13.68
CA ASP A 76 -12.60 9.88 15.15
C ASP A 76 -11.16 10.24 15.61
N ASP A 77 -10.37 10.90 14.75
CA ASP A 77 -8.97 11.21 15.05
C ASP A 77 -8.73 12.41 16.02
N HIS A 78 -9.80 13.00 16.56
CA HIS A 78 -9.77 14.11 17.54
C HIS A 78 -8.89 15.31 17.12
N ASN A 79 -8.65 15.53 15.82
CA ASN A 79 -7.70 16.53 15.30
C ASN A 79 -6.25 16.35 15.77
N ASN A 80 -5.91 15.20 16.33
CA ASN A 80 -4.52 14.84 16.50
C ASN A 80 -4.08 14.28 15.15
N ASN A 81 -3.34 15.09 14.38
CA ASN A 81 -2.62 14.69 13.16
C ASN A 81 -1.61 13.53 13.39
N ASP A 82 -1.75 12.76 14.47
CA ASP A 82 -0.90 11.66 14.90
C ASP A 82 -1.42 10.36 14.28
N ASP A 83 -0.66 9.85 13.32
CA ASP A 83 -0.48 8.42 13.04
C ASP A 83 -1.69 7.55 12.69
N GLY A 84 -2.92 8.08 12.56
CA GLY A 84 -4.11 7.29 12.18
C GLY A 84 -4.00 6.55 10.84
N TYR A 85 -3.03 6.94 10.02
CA TYR A 85 -2.74 6.40 8.69
C TYR A 85 -1.58 5.41 8.67
N ILE A 86 -0.84 5.27 9.77
CA ILE A 86 0.23 4.29 9.95
C ILE A 86 -0.08 3.42 11.16
N VAL A 87 -0.32 2.14 10.91
CA VAL A 87 -0.52 1.17 11.99
C VAL A 87 0.82 0.55 12.35
N SER A 88 1.12 0.47 13.64
CA SER A 88 2.30 -0.21 14.16
C SER A 88 1.91 -1.54 14.81
N GLY A 89 2.57 -2.61 14.38
CA GLY A 89 2.49 -3.94 14.99
C GLY A 89 3.35 -4.04 16.27
N SER A 90 3.29 -5.18 16.94
CA SER A 90 4.13 -5.44 18.11
C SER A 90 5.59 -5.67 17.68
N ALA A 91 6.50 -4.84 18.21
CA ALA A 91 7.93 -4.88 17.90
C ALA A 91 8.59 -6.22 18.25
N ASP A 92 8.06 -6.95 19.23
CA ASP A 92 8.62 -8.22 19.70
C ASP A 92 8.26 -9.41 18.81
N THR A 93 7.24 -9.26 17.95
CA THR A 93 6.68 -10.39 17.17
C THR A 93 6.76 -10.18 15.66
N GLN A 94 6.83 -8.94 15.20
CA GLN A 94 6.87 -8.62 13.78
C GLN A 94 8.31 -8.40 13.32
N SER A 95 8.68 -9.02 12.18
CA SER A 95 9.91 -8.61 11.51
C SER A 95 9.77 -7.19 10.99
N GLU A 96 10.89 -6.51 10.76
CA GLU A 96 10.93 -5.09 10.43
C GLU A 96 9.98 -4.68 9.27
N LEU A 97 9.89 -5.47 8.20
CA LEU A 97 8.99 -5.22 7.06
C LEU A 97 7.48 -5.31 7.38
N TYR A 98 7.08 -6.07 8.41
CA TYR A 98 5.67 -6.23 8.81
C TYR A 98 5.36 -5.47 10.12
N SER A 99 6.31 -4.68 10.61
CA SER A 99 6.16 -3.91 11.85
C SER A 99 5.29 -2.67 11.69
N LYS A 100 5.18 -2.14 10.46
CA LYS A 100 4.36 -0.98 10.13
C LYS A 100 3.59 -1.22 8.84
N ALA A 101 2.42 -0.61 8.73
CA ALA A 101 1.63 -0.61 7.50
C ALA A 101 0.92 0.72 7.32
N ARG A 102 0.89 1.24 6.09
CA ARG A 102 0.01 2.34 5.73
C ARG A 102 -1.43 1.84 5.56
N VAL A 103 -2.37 2.57 6.13
CA VAL A 103 -3.81 2.33 6.01
C VAL A 103 -4.49 3.55 5.39
N SER A 104 -5.61 3.31 4.70
CA SER A 104 -6.40 4.35 4.07
C SER A 104 -7.89 4.06 4.23
N PRO A 105 -8.73 5.06 4.58
CA PRO A 105 -10.17 4.86 4.76
C PRO A 105 -10.92 4.50 3.47
N LEU A 106 -10.49 5.02 2.31
CA LEU A 106 -11.19 4.83 1.04
C LEU A 106 -10.39 3.99 0.05
N PHE A 107 -9.18 4.41 -0.29
CA PHE A 107 -8.31 3.65 -1.19
C PHE A 107 -6.84 4.02 -1.02
N LEU A 108 -5.98 3.05 -1.28
CA LEU A 108 -4.54 3.19 -1.32
C LEU A 108 -4.01 2.60 -2.62
N THR A 109 -3.32 3.40 -3.41
CA THR A 109 -2.75 3.00 -4.70
C THR A 109 -1.27 3.34 -4.73
N TYR A 110 -0.42 2.32 -4.78
CA TYR A 110 0.99 2.49 -5.14
C TYR A 110 1.15 2.32 -6.65
N TYR A 111 1.98 3.14 -7.27
CA TYR A 111 2.24 3.11 -8.70
C TYR A 111 3.74 3.31 -8.98
N GLY A 112 4.26 2.59 -9.97
CA GLY A 112 5.60 2.79 -10.50
C GLY A 112 5.56 3.61 -11.79
N TYR A 113 6.60 4.39 -12.04
CA TYR A 113 6.84 5.08 -13.32
C TYR A 113 8.28 4.80 -13.77
N CYS A 114 8.58 5.03 -15.04
CA CYS A 114 9.89 4.73 -15.62
C CYS A 114 10.32 3.25 -15.49
N LEU A 115 9.36 2.34 -15.52
CA LEU A 115 9.61 0.90 -15.62
C LEU A 115 9.92 0.51 -17.05
N GLU A 116 10.87 -0.41 -17.24
CA GLU A 116 11.08 -1.02 -18.54
C GLU A 116 9.82 -1.77 -19.02
N ASN A 117 9.58 -1.80 -20.33
CA ASN A 117 8.48 -2.61 -20.84
C ASN A 117 8.82 -4.08 -20.67
N GLY A 118 7.98 -4.81 -19.94
CA GLY A 118 8.26 -6.21 -19.66
C GLY A 118 7.22 -6.87 -18.78
N ASN A 119 7.51 -8.13 -18.48
CA ASN A 119 6.71 -9.00 -17.65
C ASN A 119 7.21 -8.91 -16.21
N TYR A 120 6.35 -8.42 -15.31
CA TYR A 120 6.71 -8.17 -13.90
C TYR A 120 6.06 -9.16 -12.96
N THR A 121 6.87 -9.68 -12.04
CA THR A 121 6.38 -10.38 -10.86
C THR A 121 6.00 -9.36 -9.79
N VAL A 122 4.79 -9.45 -9.26
CA VAL A 122 4.32 -8.60 -8.16
C VAL A 122 4.23 -9.43 -6.88
N ASN A 123 4.97 -9.01 -5.86
CA ASN A 123 4.89 -9.55 -4.50
C ASN A 123 4.14 -8.56 -3.62
N LEU A 124 2.98 -8.95 -3.11
CA LEU A 124 2.24 -8.17 -2.13
C LEU A 124 2.43 -8.78 -0.74
N HIS A 125 3.01 -7.99 0.15
CA HIS A 125 3.29 -8.35 1.53
C HIS A 125 2.14 -7.90 2.43
N PHE A 126 1.61 -8.81 3.25
CA PHE A 126 0.51 -8.50 4.17
C PHE A 126 0.75 -9.10 5.55
N ALA A 127 0.31 -8.39 6.58
CA ALA A 127 0.11 -8.88 7.94
C ALA A 127 -1.05 -8.12 8.59
N GLU A 128 -1.94 -8.81 9.31
CA GLU A 128 -2.99 -8.13 10.09
C GLU A 128 -2.38 -7.65 11.40
N ILE A 129 -2.10 -6.35 11.49
CA ILE A 129 -1.47 -5.71 12.66
C ILE A 129 -2.36 -4.65 13.32
N LYS A 130 -3.53 -4.34 12.73
CA LYS A 130 -4.47 -3.34 13.26
C LYS A 130 -5.45 -3.98 14.24
N PHE A 131 -6.10 -5.06 13.83
CA PHE A 131 -7.12 -5.73 14.63
C PHE A 131 -6.49 -6.90 15.40
N LYS A 132 -6.04 -6.64 16.63
CA LYS A 132 -5.36 -7.63 17.44
C LYS A 132 -6.34 -8.58 18.13
N ASP A 133 -5.79 -9.68 18.66
CA ASP A 133 -6.57 -10.66 19.43
C ASP A 133 -6.56 -10.37 20.94
N GLU A 134 -6.06 -9.21 21.38
CA GLU A 134 -6.01 -8.83 22.79
C GLU A 134 -7.40 -8.38 23.27
N GLU A 135 -7.97 -7.38 22.59
CA GLU A 135 -9.23 -6.77 22.97
C GLU A 135 -10.46 -7.42 22.27
N PRO A 136 -11.60 -7.59 22.97
CA PRO A 136 -12.79 -8.21 22.40
C PRO A 136 -13.32 -7.51 21.13
N TYR A 137 -13.23 -6.18 21.06
CA TYR A 137 -13.69 -5.41 19.90
C TYR A 137 -12.73 -5.55 18.70
N GLU A 138 -11.43 -5.72 18.93
CA GLU A 138 -10.45 -5.92 17.86
C GLU A 138 -10.53 -7.33 17.27
N ARG A 139 -10.84 -8.34 18.10
CA ARG A 139 -11.00 -9.73 17.65
C ARG A 139 -12.02 -9.89 16.53
N VAL A 140 -13.10 -9.13 16.59
CA VAL A 140 -14.19 -9.12 15.59
C VAL A 140 -13.94 -8.14 14.43
N GLY A 141 -13.00 -7.20 14.60
CA GLY A 141 -12.60 -6.26 13.57
C GLY A 141 -11.94 -6.97 12.38
N ARG A 142 -12.24 -6.49 11.17
CA ARG A 142 -11.70 -7.03 9.91
C ARG A 142 -11.39 -5.89 8.95
N CYS A 143 -10.21 -5.95 8.33
CA CYS A 143 -9.90 -5.16 7.14
C CYS A 143 -10.24 -6.00 5.90
N ILE A 144 -11.33 -5.65 5.21
CA ILE A 144 -11.77 -6.32 3.98
C ILE A 144 -11.69 -5.31 2.83
N PHE A 145 -10.95 -5.64 1.78
CA PHE A 145 -10.74 -4.76 0.63
C PHE A 145 -10.53 -5.54 -0.67
N ASP A 146 -10.76 -4.88 -1.79
CA ASP A 146 -10.45 -5.43 -3.11
C ASP A 146 -9.01 -5.07 -3.51
N ILE A 147 -8.32 -5.99 -4.19
CA ILE A 147 -6.98 -5.78 -4.72
C ILE A 147 -7.04 -5.72 -6.24
N TYR A 148 -6.61 -4.57 -6.78
CA TYR A 148 -6.49 -4.31 -8.21
C TYR A 148 -5.02 -4.21 -8.60
N ILE A 149 -4.65 -4.82 -9.74
CA ILE A 149 -3.31 -4.73 -10.32
C ILE A 149 -3.47 -4.30 -11.76
N GLN A 150 -2.86 -3.17 -12.14
CA GLN A 150 -3.01 -2.55 -13.46
C GLN A 150 -4.49 -2.40 -13.88
N GLY A 151 -5.33 -1.98 -12.92
CA GLY A 151 -6.78 -1.80 -13.13
C GLY A 151 -7.61 -3.08 -13.16
N VAL A 152 -7.00 -4.26 -13.10
CA VAL A 152 -7.69 -5.55 -13.12
C VAL A 152 -7.89 -6.07 -11.70
N LEU A 153 -9.13 -6.40 -11.33
CA LEU A 153 -9.45 -7.05 -10.06
C LEU A 153 -8.76 -8.43 -9.98
N LYS A 154 -7.90 -8.61 -8.98
CA LYS A 154 -7.17 -9.88 -8.74
C LYS A 154 -7.75 -10.66 -7.59
N TRP A 155 -8.08 -9.98 -6.49
CA TRP A 155 -8.74 -10.58 -5.34
C TRP A 155 -9.84 -9.65 -4.85
N LYS A 156 -11.03 -10.21 -4.68
CA LYS A 156 -12.20 -9.51 -4.17
C LYS A 156 -12.39 -9.86 -2.69
N ASP A 157 -12.89 -8.91 -1.90
CA ASP A 157 -13.24 -9.12 -0.49
C ASP A 157 -12.06 -9.73 0.31
N PHE A 158 -10.84 -9.27 0.03
CA PHE A 158 -9.61 -9.80 0.61
C PHE A 158 -9.52 -9.44 2.10
N ASN A 159 -9.44 -10.47 2.94
CA ASN A 159 -9.29 -10.36 4.38
C ASN A 159 -7.91 -10.91 4.80
N ILE A 160 -7.01 -10.05 5.27
CA ILE A 160 -5.64 -10.45 5.62
C ILE A 160 -5.63 -11.51 6.73
N LYS A 161 -6.40 -11.32 7.81
CA LYS A 161 -6.45 -12.23 8.97
C LYS A 161 -6.87 -13.65 8.57
N GLU A 162 -7.87 -13.76 7.70
CA GLU A 162 -8.35 -15.05 7.18
C GLU A 162 -7.31 -15.69 6.25
N GLN A 163 -6.70 -14.90 5.36
CA GLN A 163 -5.69 -15.39 4.42
C GLN A 163 -4.39 -15.83 5.12
N ALA A 164 -4.06 -15.21 6.25
CA ALA A 164 -2.89 -15.52 7.07
C ALA A 164 -3.16 -16.56 8.16
N ASN A 165 -4.41 -17.00 8.31
CA ASN A 165 -4.85 -17.89 9.39
C ASN A 165 -4.45 -17.36 10.79
N GLY A 166 -4.66 -16.07 11.01
CA GLY A 166 -4.40 -15.40 12.29
C GLY A 166 -3.86 -13.98 12.17
N THR A 167 -3.85 -13.29 13.31
CA THR A 167 -3.30 -11.94 13.50
C THR A 167 -1.78 -11.99 13.55
N GLY A 168 -1.11 -10.95 13.02
CA GLY A 168 0.33 -10.78 13.09
C GLY A 168 1.14 -11.80 12.27
N LYS A 169 0.47 -12.60 11.43
CA LYS A 169 1.12 -13.57 10.56
C LYS A 169 1.37 -12.95 9.19
N ALA A 170 2.62 -12.96 8.78
CA ALA A 170 3.04 -12.50 7.46
C ALA A 170 2.61 -13.49 6.37
N ILE A 171 2.07 -12.95 5.27
CA ILE A 171 1.81 -13.68 4.03
C ILE A 171 2.26 -12.87 2.82
N ILE A 172 2.65 -13.58 1.77
CA ILE A 172 2.99 -13.00 0.47
C ILE A 172 2.01 -13.50 -0.57
N LYS A 173 1.38 -12.58 -1.30
CA LYS A 173 0.58 -12.90 -2.49
C LYS A 173 1.42 -12.61 -3.73
N LEU A 174 1.78 -13.68 -4.42
CA LEU A 174 2.57 -13.65 -5.65
C LEU A 174 1.65 -13.58 -6.86
N LEU A 175 1.91 -12.63 -7.76
CA LEU A 175 1.36 -12.60 -9.11
C LEU A 175 2.50 -12.68 -10.10
N THR A 176 2.49 -13.72 -10.93
CA THR A 176 3.39 -13.82 -12.06
C THR A 176 2.66 -13.39 -13.35
N PRO A 177 3.41 -12.85 -14.32
CA PRO A 177 2.93 -12.70 -15.69
C PRO A 177 2.41 -14.04 -16.23
N ARG A 178 1.35 -13.98 -17.04
CA ARG A 178 0.86 -15.14 -17.80
C ARG A 178 1.69 -15.35 -19.05
#